data_AF-A0A8D8D6K3-F1
#
_entry.id   AF-A0A8D8D6K3-F1
#
_cell.length_a   1.000
_cell.length_b   1.000
_cell.length_c   1.000
_cell.angle_alpha   90.00
_cell.angle_beta   90.00
_cell.angle_gamma   90.00
#
_symmetry.space_group_name_H-M   'P 1'
#
loop_
_entity.id
_entity.type
_entity.pdbx_description
1 polymer ?
#
loop_
_entity_poly.entity_id
_entity_poly.type
_entity_poly.pdbx_seq_one_letter_code
_entity_poly.pdbx_strand_id
1 'polypeptide(L)'
;LLWMGPPVYFVLKPGLNYTHVDDQNMVCGGVLCNTDSVQTQLYLASLYPEITRIARPSSSWLDDYIDWLGIDGCCRYNATDGSFCMSTNTACPSCPKEFDESGVRPTVAQFERYLEFFLSDLPDDRCAKAGRAAYLTAMNYVADSQGRINVHDSYFMSYHTTVVKSR
;
A
#
# COMPACT_ATOMS: atom_id res chain seq x y z
N LEU A 1 -0.11 5.84 -31.50
CA LEU A 1 -0.53 6.88 -30.54
C LEU A 1 -0.26 6.33 -29.13
N LEU A 2 0.61 6.96 -28.33
CA LEU A 2 0.74 6.60 -26.91
C LEU A 2 -0.36 7.30 -26.12
N TRP A 3 -1.11 6.54 -25.33
CA TRP A 3 -2.24 7.03 -24.53
C TRP A 3 -1.81 7.49 -23.13
N MET A 4 -0.54 7.27 -22.77
CA MET A 4 0.06 7.63 -21.49
C MET A 4 1.35 8.40 -21.74
N GLY A 5 1.54 9.45 -20.93
CA GLY A 5 2.77 10.22 -20.85
C GLY A 5 3.76 9.59 -19.86
N PRO A 6 4.76 10.38 -19.41
CA PRO A 6 5.74 9.90 -18.44
C PRO A 6 5.09 9.58 -17.09
N PRO A 7 5.69 8.67 -16.30
CA PRO A 7 5.26 8.41 -14.94
C PRO A 7 5.52 9.63 -14.04
N VAL A 8 4.68 9.79 -13.04
CA VAL A 8 4.79 10.80 -11.98
C VAL A 8 4.72 10.11 -10.62
N TYR A 9 5.54 10.58 -9.68
CA TYR A 9 5.66 10.02 -8.34
C TYR A 9 5.29 11.09 -7.32
N PHE A 10 4.19 10.87 -6.61
CA PHE A 10 3.75 11.72 -5.52
C PHE A 10 4.39 11.22 -4.23
N VAL A 11 5.48 11.86 -3.82
CA VAL A 11 6.30 11.44 -2.67
C VAL A 11 5.75 12.06 -1.39
N LEU A 12 5.38 11.21 -0.43
CA LEU A 12 5.10 11.60 0.94
C LEU A 12 6.39 11.57 1.75
N LYS A 13 6.72 12.72 2.32
CA LYS A 13 7.89 12.92 3.18
C LYS A 13 7.65 12.34 4.58
N PRO A 14 8.71 12.17 5.38
CA PRO A 14 8.61 11.73 6.76
C PRO A 14 7.77 12.67 7.62
N GLY A 15 7.05 12.08 8.59
CA GLY A 15 6.22 12.80 9.55
C GLY A 15 4.86 12.16 9.84
N LEU A 16 4.44 11.18 9.04
CA LEU A 16 3.20 10.42 9.27
C LEU A 16 3.50 9.12 10.02
N ASN A 17 2.62 8.76 10.95
CA ASN A 17 2.63 7.49 11.64
C ASN A 17 1.50 6.59 11.12
N TYR A 18 1.82 5.76 10.13
CA TYR A 18 0.88 4.85 9.48
C TYR A 18 0.31 3.75 10.40
N THR A 19 0.76 3.63 11.65
CA THR A 19 0.10 2.77 12.64
C THR A 19 -1.17 3.41 13.22
N HIS A 20 -1.33 4.73 13.12
CA HIS A 20 -2.53 5.45 13.55
C HIS A 20 -3.56 5.54 12.41
N VAL A 21 -4.82 5.29 12.77
CA VAL A 21 -5.94 5.35 11.83
C VAL A 21 -6.11 6.75 11.21
N ASP A 22 -5.91 7.81 11.99
CA ASP A 22 -6.03 9.18 11.49
C ASP A 22 -5.04 9.48 10.35
N ASP A 23 -3.78 9.04 10.50
CA ASP A 23 -2.74 9.23 9.48
C ASP A 23 -2.98 8.32 8.27
N GLN A 24 -3.47 7.09 8.49
CA GLN A 24 -3.92 6.23 7.40
C GLN A 24 -5.04 6.91 6.60
N ASN A 25 -6.02 7.51 7.28
CA ASN A 25 -7.16 8.18 6.65
C ASN A 25 -6.77 9.41 5.82
N MET A 26 -5.65 10.07 6.14
CA MET A 26 -5.10 11.15 5.30
C MET A 26 -4.51 10.63 3.98
N VAL A 27 -4.19 9.35 3.88
CA VAL A 27 -3.45 8.79 2.75
C VAL A 27 -4.30 7.86 1.89
N CYS A 28 -5.00 6.91 2.50
CA CYS A 28 -5.72 5.82 1.83
C CYS A 28 -6.90 6.28 0.97
N GLY A 29 -7.37 5.44 0.05
CA GLY A 29 -8.50 5.73 -0.84
C GLY A 29 -9.73 4.85 -0.64
N GLY A 30 -9.66 3.87 0.26
CA GLY A 30 -10.74 2.92 0.54
C GLY A 30 -11.82 3.40 1.51
N VAL A 31 -12.48 2.42 2.14
CA VAL A 31 -13.55 2.63 3.13
C VAL A 31 -12.97 3.31 4.38
N LEU A 32 -13.73 4.25 4.96
CA LEU A 32 -13.35 5.07 6.13
C LEU A 32 -12.14 6.01 5.95
N CYS A 33 -11.61 6.14 4.73
CA CYS A 33 -10.60 7.16 4.41
C CYS A 33 -11.22 8.55 4.27
N ASN A 34 -10.42 9.60 4.47
CA ASN A 34 -10.91 10.96 4.31
C ASN A 34 -11.25 11.26 2.84
N THR A 35 -12.29 12.06 2.61
CA THR A 35 -12.70 12.50 1.27
C THR A 35 -11.67 13.42 0.60
N ASP A 36 -10.72 13.95 1.36
CA ASP A 36 -9.61 14.77 0.92
C ASP A 36 -8.23 14.11 1.11
N SER A 37 -8.22 12.80 1.32
CA SER A 37 -7.00 11.99 1.37
C SER A 37 -6.17 12.06 0.09
N VAL A 38 -4.87 11.73 0.20
CA VAL A 38 -3.93 11.72 -0.95
C VAL A 38 -4.47 10.87 -2.10
N GLN A 39 -4.88 9.63 -1.85
CA GLN A 39 -5.42 8.76 -2.90
C GLN A 39 -6.72 9.30 -3.49
N THR A 40 -7.61 9.85 -2.67
CA THR A 40 -8.87 10.43 -3.18
C THR A 40 -8.60 11.64 -4.05
N GLN A 41 -7.70 12.53 -3.66
CA GLN A 41 -7.32 13.70 -4.47
C GLN A 41 -6.67 13.30 -5.80
N LEU A 42 -5.79 12.29 -5.80
CA LEU A 42 -5.17 11.76 -7.02
C LEU A 42 -6.19 11.07 -7.93
N TYR A 43 -7.13 10.32 -7.36
CA TYR A 43 -8.25 9.75 -8.10
C TYR A 43 -9.12 10.84 -8.74
N LEU A 44 -9.57 11.83 -7.96
CA LEU A 44 -10.38 12.95 -8.45
C LEU A 44 -9.65 13.74 -9.55
N ALA A 45 -8.35 13.97 -9.39
CA ALA A 45 -7.56 14.63 -10.42
C ALA A 45 -7.50 13.80 -11.71
N SER A 46 -7.43 12.47 -11.63
CA SER A 46 -7.45 11.58 -12.80
C SER A 46 -8.78 11.55 -13.57
N LEU A 47 -9.88 12.01 -12.95
CA LEU A 47 -11.18 12.14 -13.61
C LEU A 47 -11.23 13.33 -14.59
N TYR A 48 -10.34 14.32 -14.44
CA TYR A 48 -10.27 15.51 -15.27
C TYR A 48 -8.89 15.67 -15.94
N PRO A 49 -8.44 14.69 -16.74
CA PRO A 49 -7.08 14.63 -17.29
C PRO A 49 -6.74 15.82 -18.20
N GLU A 50 -7.73 16.42 -18.86
CA GLU A 50 -7.56 17.59 -19.74
C GLU A 50 -7.03 18.83 -18.98
N ILE A 51 -7.36 18.92 -17.68
CA ILE A 51 -7.00 20.04 -16.80
C ILE A 51 -5.79 19.69 -15.95
N THR A 52 -5.85 18.57 -15.22
CA THR A 52 -4.84 18.18 -14.22
C THR A 52 -3.63 17.48 -14.82
N ARG A 53 -3.75 16.98 -16.07
CA ARG A 53 -2.74 16.19 -16.77
C ARG A 53 -2.37 14.88 -16.08
N ILE A 54 -3.22 14.37 -15.19
CA ILE A 54 -3.10 13.03 -14.60
C ILE A 54 -4.01 12.08 -15.40
N ALA A 55 -3.44 11.06 -16.04
CA ALA A 55 -4.18 10.17 -16.93
C ALA A 55 -4.81 8.97 -16.22
N ARG A 56 -4.26 8.57 -15.06
CA ARG A 56 -4.69 7.37 -14.32
C ARG A 56 -4.71 7.64 -12.82
N PRO A 57 -5.54 6.93 -12.04
CA PRO A 57 -5.42 6.96 -10.59
C PRO A 57 -4.05 6.42 -10.17
N SER A 58 -3.61 6.81 -8.98
CA SER A 58 -2.38 6.27 -8.39
C SER A 58 -2.58 4.86 -7.85
N SER A 59 -1.53 4.06 -7.87
CA SER A 59 -1.44 2.86 -7.03
C SER A 59 -1.34 3.26 -5.55
N SER A 60 -1.80 2.41 -4.64
CA SER A 60 -1.75 2.67 -3.20
C SER A 60 -1.22 1.46 -2.44
N TRP A 61 0.00 1.57 -1.94
CA TRP A 61 0.62 0.50 -1.14
C TRP A 61 -0.15 0.25 0.17
N LEU A 62 -0.71 1.31 0.77
CA LEU A 62 -1.42 1.21 2.04
C LEU A 62 -2.77 0.50 1.89
N ASP A 63 -3.53 0.84 0.85
CA ASP A 63 -4.80 0.16 0.56
C ASP A 63 -4.55 -1.31 0.21
N ASP A 64 -3.57 -1.59 -0.66
CA ASP A 64 -3.23 -2.97 -1.04
C ASP A 64 -2.67 -3.80 0.13
N TYR A 65 -1.95 -3.17 1.07
CA TYR A 65 -1.46 -3.83 2.28
C TYR A 65 -2.62 -4.26 3.19
N ILE A 66 -3.58 -3.36 3.42
CA ILE A 66 -4.77 -3.66 4.23
C ILE A 66 -5.61 -4.76 3.57
N ASP A 67 -5.80 -4.69 2.25
CA ASP A 67 -6.46 -5.75 1.47
C ASP A 67 -5.71 -7.09 1.60
N TRP A 68 -4.38 -7.10 1.48
CA TRP A 68 -3.55 -8.30 1.57
C TRP A 68 -3.65 -8.98 2.95
N LEU A 69 -3.77 -8.22 4.04
CA LEU A 69 -4.05 -8.76 5.37
C LEU A 69 -5.47 -9.36 5.46
N GLY A 70 -6.43 -8.76 4.77
CA GLY A 70 -7.83 -9.20 4.79
C GLY A 70 -8.11 -10.44 3.95
N ILE A 71 -7.38 -10.67 2.86
CA ILE A 71 -7.58 -11.80 1.95
C ILE A 71 -7.10 -13.12 2.57
N ASP A 72 -7.99 -14.12 2.58
CA ASP A 72 -7.65 -15.47 3.06
C ASP A 72 -6.54 -16.10 2.22
N GLY A 73 -5.48 -16.55 2.88
CA GLY A 73 -4.36 -17.25 2.25
C GLY A 73 -3.27 -16.36 1.67
N CYS A 74 -3.43 -15.03 1.70
CA CYS A 74 -2.36 -14.08 1.37
C CYS A 74 -1.31 -14.02 2.48
N CYS A 75 -1.65 -13.44 3.64
CA CYS A 75 -0.73 -13.40 4.76
C CYS A 75 -0.57 -14.79 5.40
N ARG A 76 0.66 -15.32 5.37
CA ARG A 76 1.06 -16.56 6.04
C ARG A 76 2.35 -16.37 6.82
N TYR A 77 2.51 -17.17 7.86
CA TYR A 77 3.71 -17.15 8.71
C TYR A 77 4.09 -18.57 9.13
N ASN A 78 5.35 -18.76 9.48
CA ASN A 78 5.82 -20.01 10.05
C ASN A 78 5.46 -20.05 11.55
N ALA A 79 4.67 -21.04 11.96
CA ALA A 79 4.23 -21.20 13.34
C ALA A 79 5.37 -21.51 14.33
N THR A 80 6.52 -22.01 13.84
CA THR A 80 7.65 -22.43 14.69
C THR A 80 8.52 -21.26 15.11
N ASP A 81 8.89 -20.39 14.17
CA ASP A 81 9.84 -19.28 14.38
C ASP A 81 9.20 -17.89 14.19
N GLY A 82 7.93 -17.84 13.77
CA GLY A 82 7.21 -16.59 13.55
C GLY A 82 7.59 -15.84 12.27
N SER A 83 8.46 -16.41 11.43
CA SER A 83 8.99 -15.78 10.21
C SER A 83 8.00 -15.76 9.04
N PHE A 84 8.32 -14.97 8.02
CA PHE A 84 7.54 -14.87 6.80
C PHE A 84 7.42 -16.23 6.09
N CYS A 85 6.21 -16.54 5.62
CA CYS A 85 5.97 -17.66 4.73
C CYS A 85 5.21 -17.18 3.49
N MET A 86 5.67 -17.58 2.29
CA MET A 86 5.05 -17.18 1.03
C MET A 86 3.58 -17.62 0.96
N SER A 87 2.73 -16.79 0.35
CA SER A 87 1.29 -17.06 0.15
C SER A 87 1.01 -18.39 -0.56
N THR A 88 1.88 -18.77 -1.52
CA THR A 88 1.86 -20.06 -2.24
C THR A 88 1.99 -21.29 -1.32
N ASN A 89 2.63 -21.14 -0.15
CA ASN A 89 2.91 -22.27 0.75
C ASN A 89 1.72 -22.54 1.67
N THR A 90 0.85 -23.45 1.26
CA THR A 90 -0.36 -23.82 2.01
C THR A 90 -0.10 -24.59 3.30
N ALA A 91 1.14 -25.05 3.56
CA ALA A 91 1.49 -25.72 4.81
C ALA A 91 1.60 -24.74 5.99
N CYS A 92 1.88 -23.46 5.69
CA CYS A 92 1.93 -22.41 6.70
C CYS A 92 0.53 -21.92 7.07
N PRO A 93 0.22 -21.72 8.37
CA PRO A 93 -1.04 -21.10 8.76
C PRO A 93 -1.15 -19.65 8.26
N SER A 94 -2.39 -19.21 8.09
CA SER A 94 -2.69 -17.80 7.82
C SER A 94 -2.38 -16.94 9.04
N CYS A 95 -1.98 -15.70 8.80
CA CYS A 95 -1.81 -14.71 9.85
C CYS A 95 -3.14 -14.50 10.60
N PRO A 96 -3.10 -14.24 11.93
CA PRO A 96 -4.26 -13.75 12.66
C PRO A 96 -4.84 -12.51 11.97
N LYS A 97 -6.17 -12.35 12.03
CA LYS A 97 -6.88 -11.18 11.52
C LYS A 97 -7.42 -10.38 12.70
N GLU A 98 -6.63 -9.47 13.20
CA GLU A 98 -6.97 -8.59 14.33
C GLU A 98 -7.21 -7.20 13.75
N PHE A 99 -8.44 -7.00 13.31
CA PHE A 99 -8.92 -5.72 12.85
C PHE A 99 -9.63 -4.97 13.99
N ASP A 100 -9.75 -3.65 13.84
CA ASP A 100 -10.53 -2.79 14.70
C ASP A 100 -12.03 -3.15 14.68
N GLU A 101 -12.84 -2.46 15.50
CA GLU A 101 -14.29 -2.68 15.57
C GLU A 101 -15.00 -2.48 14.21
N SER A 102 -14.42 -1.67 13.32
CA SER A 102 -14.93 -1.49 11.96
C SER A 102 -14.64 -2.66 11.03
N GLY A 103 -13.69 -3.53 11.39
CA GLY A 103 -13.25 -4.67 10.59
C GLY A 103 -12.38 -4.29 9.39
N VAL A 104 -11.89 -3.04 9.35
CA VAL A 104 -11.16 -2.49 8.19
C VAL A 104 -9.70 -2.22 8.53
N ARG A 105 -9.39 -1.76 9.74
CA ARG A 105 -8.04 -1.32 10.11
C ARG A 105 -7.32 -2.38 10.93
N PRO A 106 -6.10 -2.82 10.56
CA PRO A 106 -5.33 -3.73 11.38
C PRO A 106 -4.90 -3.05 12.68
N THR A 107 -4.70 -3.82 13.76
CA THR A 107 -4.08 -3.26 14.97
C THR A 107 -2.65 -2.82 14.72
N VAL A 108 -2.12 -1.94 15.58
CA VAL A 108 -0.72 -1.47 15.53
C VAL A 108 0.27 -2.65 15.46
N ALA A 109 0.07 -3.67 16.29
CA ALA A 109 0.94 -4.84 16.33
C ALA A 109 0.91 -5.64 15.01
N GLN A 110 -0.25 -5.76 14.38
CA GLN A 110 -0.36 -6.40 13.06
C GLN A 110 0.30 -5.57 11.97
N PHE A 111 0.05 -4.26 11.98
CA PHE A 111 0.60 -3.34 10.99
C PHE A 111 2.13 -3.42 10.98
N GLU A 112 2.77 -3.27 12.14
CA GLU A 112 4.22 -3.27 12.26
C GLU A 112 4.83 -4.65 11.93
N ARG A 113 4.17 -5.74 12.32
CA ARG A 113 4.71 -7.10 12.15
C ARG A 113 4.68 -7.58 10.70
N TYR A 114 3.59 -7.33 9.98
CA TYR A 114 3.35 -7.98 8.69
C TYR A 114 3.71 -7.11 7.48
N LEU A 115 4.18 -5.87 7.69
CA LEU A 115 4.56 -5.00 6.59
C LEU A 115 5.73 -5.57 5.78
N GLU A 116 6.75 -6.11 6.46
CA GLU A 116 7.86 -6.79 5.79
C GLU A 116 7.43 -8.04 5.03
N PHE A 117 6.40 -8.73 5.52
CA PHE A 117 5.89 -9.95 4.91
C PHE A 117 5.21 -9.60 3.59
N PHE A 118 4.37 -8.56 3.60
CA PHE A 118 3.75 -7.99 2.41
C PHE A 118 4.77 -7.58 1.34
N LEU A 119 5.85 -6.90 1.72
CA LEU A 119 6.91 -6.50 0.78
C LEU A 119 7.79 -7.65 0.30
N SER A 120 7.77 -8.79 1.02
CA SER A 120 8.52 -10.00 0.65
C SER A 120 7.73 -10.96 -0.23
N ASP A 121 6.39 -10.89 -0.15
CA ASP A 121 5.46 -11.79 -0.82
C ASP A 121 5.32 -11.48 -2.31
N LEU A 122 5.29 -12.54 -3.12
CA LEU A 122 5.20 -12.44 -4.58
C LEU A 122 3.75 -12.69 -5.01
N PRO A 123 3.21 -11.89 -5.94
CA PRO A 123 1.84 -12.09 -6.39
C PRO A 123 1.69 -13.39 -7.17
N ASP A 124 0.60 -14.11 -6.91
CA ASP A 124 0.18 -15.32 -7.60
C ASP A 124 -1.33 -15.28 -7.94
N ASP A 125 -1.87 -16.39 -8.41
CA ASP A 125 -3.30 -16.54 -8.76
C ASP A 125 -4.25 -16.51 -7.55
N ARG A 126 -3.73 -16.72 -6.33
CA ARG A 126 -4.47 -16.74 -5.07
C ARG A 126 -4.35 -15.43 -4.29
N CYS A 127 -3.22 -14.75 -4.44
CA CYS A 127 -2.85 -13.53 -3.74
C CYS A 127 -2.28 -12.49 -4.70
N ALA A 128 -3.15 -11.90 -5.52
CA ALA A 128 -2.76 -10.88 -6.49
C ALA A 128 -2.27 -9.56 -5.86
N LYS A 129 -2.62 -9.31 -4.59
CA LYS A 129 -2.33 -8.08 -3.85
C LYS A 129 -0.96 -8.06 -3.16
N ALA A 130 -0.13 -9.10 -3.33
CA ALA A 130 1.18 -9.17 -2.69
C ALA A 130 2.11 -8.02 -3.13
N GLY A 131 2.82 -7.43 -2.15
CA GLY A 131 3.41 -6.10 -2.29
C GLY A 131 4.77 -6.05 -2.97
N ARG A 132 5.51 -7.16 -3.07
CA ARG A 132 6.91 -7.13 -3.53
C ARG A 132 7.07 -6.58 -4.94
N ALA A 133 6.15 -6.93 -5.84
CA ALA A 133 6.27 -6.57 -7.26
C ALA A 133 6.08 -5.07 -7.51
N ALA A 134 5.21 -4.42 -6.73
CA ALA A 134 4.82 -3.02 -6.94
C ALA A 134 5.44 -2.05 -5.94
N TYR A 135 5.68 -2.49 -4.71
CA TYR A 135 5.91 -1.59 -3.58
C TYR A 135 7.23 -1.76 -2.85
N LEU A 136 8.03 -2.80 -3.19
CA LEU A 136 9.36 -3.02 -2.57
C LEU A 136 10.26 -1.78 -2.67
N THR A 137 10.21 -1.05 -3.78
CA THR A 137 10.99 0.18 -4.00
C THR A 137 10.16 1.44 -3.79
N ALA A 138 8.87 1.32 -3.44
CA ALA A 138 7.95 2.44 -3.25
C ALA A 138 7.96 3.03 -1.84
N MET A 139 8.63 2.35 -0.92
CA MET A 139 8.58 2.66 0.49
C MET A 139 9.95 2.45 1.14
N ASN A 140 10.39 3.45 1.88
CA ASN A 140 11.52 3.37 2.78
C ASN A 140 10.97 3.27 4.20
N TYR A 141 11.24 2.16 4.87
CA TYR A 141 10.86 1.93 6.25
C TYR A 141 12.10 1.71 7.10
N VAL A 142 12.02 2.09 8.37
CA VAL A 142 13.09 1.94 9.35
C VAL A 142 12.57 1.12 10.51
N ALA A 143 13.37 0.17 10.96
CA ALA A 143 13.12 -0.55 12.20
C ALA A 143 13.72 0.26 13.36
N ASP A 144 12.95 0.47 14.41
CA ASP A 144 13.45 1.10 15.63
C ASP A 144 14.31 0.12 16.45
N SER A 145 14.85 0.58 17.59
CA SER A 145 15.67 -0.26 18.48
C SER A 145 14.92 -1.44 19.11
N GLN A 146 13.59 -1.46 19.01
CA GLN A 146 12.71 -2.52 19.48
C GLN A 146 12.23 -3.43 18.32
N GLY A 147 12.69 -3.18 17.09
CA GLY A 147 12.30 -3.92 15.90
C GLY A 147 10.92 -3.54 15.35
N ARG A 148 10.32 -2.43 15.81
CA ARG A 148 9.06 -1.92 15.27
C ARG A 148 9.30 -1.14 14.00
N ILE A 149 8.47 -1.40 13.00
CA ILE A 149 8.61 -0.82 11.67
C ILE A 149 7.86 0.50 11.60
N ASN A 150 8.58 1.56 11.23
CA ASN A 150 8.00 2.85 10.89
C ASN A 150 8.29 3.19 9.44
N VAL A 151 7.25 3.54 8.69
CA VAL A 151 7.38 3.98 7.30
C VAL A 151 7.84 5.43 7.28
N HIS A 152 9.06 5.65 6.81
CA HIS A 152 9.70 6.96 6.82
C HIS A 152 9.25 7.78 5.60
N ASP A 153 9.40 7.26 4.40
CA ASP A 153 8.94 7.92 3.18
C ASP A 153 8.39 6.90 2.18
N SER A 154 7.41 7.34 1.39
CA SER A 154 6.80 6.50 0.37
C SER A 154 6.34 7.33 -0.83
N TYR A 155 6.09 6.68 -1.96
CA TYR A 155 5.50 7.34 -3.10
C TYR A 155 4.27 6.63 -3.63
N PHE A 156 3.44 7.41 -4.31
CA PHE A 156 2.30 6.92 -5.09
C PHE A 156 2.54 7.23 -6.56
N MET A 157 2.62 6.19 -7.38
CA MET A 157 2.92 6.31 -8.81
C MET A 157 1.63 6.48 -9.61
N SER A 158 1.65 7.40 -10.57
CA SER A 158 0.63 7.56 -11.60
C SER A 158 1.31 7.90 -12.94
N TYR A 159 0.52 8.18 -13.98
CA TYR A 159 0.98 8.58 -15.31
C TYR A 159 0.37 9.92 -15.71
N HIS A 160 1.19 10.75 -16.34
CA HIS A 160 0.68 11.93 -17.02
C HIS A 160 -0.11 11.57 -18.28
N THR A 161 -0.93 12.52 -18.75
CA THR A 161 -1.44 12.49 -20.13
C THR A 161 -0.29 12.64 -21.12
N THR A 162 -0.51 12.26 -22.38
CA THR A 162 0.49 12.43 -23.44
C THR A 162 0.96 13.88 -23.56
N VAL A 163 2.26 14.10 -23.41
CA VAL A 163 2.91 15.42 -23.53
C VAL A 163 3.69 15.49 -24.83
N VAL A 164 3.37 16.45 -25.71
CA VAL A 164 3.98 16.57 -27.05
C VAL A 164 4.65 17.92 -27.30
N LYS A 165 4.40 18.92 -26.45
CA LYS A 165 4.92 20.28 -26.61
C LYS A 165 5.30 20.84 -25.24
N SER A 166 6.40 21.58 -25.20
CA SER A 166 6.66 22.55 -24.12
C SER A 166 5.62 23.66 -24.27
N ARG A 167 4.91 23.99 -23.20
CA ARG A 167 3.96 25.11 -23.21
C ARG A 167 4.71 26.43 -23.43
#